data_AF-A0A258XNY4-F1
#
_entry.id   AF-A0A258XNY4-F1
#
_cell.length_a   1.000
_cell.length_b   1.000
_cell.length_c   1.000
_cell.angle_alpha   90.00
_cell.angle_beta   90.00
_cell.angle_gamma   90.00
#
_symmetry.space_group_name_H-M   'P 1'
#
loop_
_entity.id
_entity.type
_entity.pdbx_description
1 polymer ?
#
loop_
_entity_poly.entity_id
_entity_poly.type
_entity_poly.pdbx_seq_one_letter_code
_entity_poly.pdbx_strand_id
1 'polypeptide(L)'
;QVNEQSHLEAISDGTVVYRDIPTITDKRNRRLSLARNGEIVLMDTDGRERAIHRVPYGTHLLHENGATVAQGDRMAEWDPFTTPVITEKPGIVRYQDLVDGKTLTEATDEATGMSSRVVTENRAGNRGKKEDLRPRLTLLDDDSGEAARYLMAPGTTLSVEDGQKVEAGDILARASREAAKTRDITGGLPRVAELFEARKPKDNSIIAKIAGRIEFVRDYKAKRKIAIIPEEGEPVEYLVPKSRVIDVQEGDYVKKGDNLISGSPDPHDILEVMGVEALAEYLVAEIQEVYRLQGVKINDKHIEVIVRQMLQKVEITNGGDTTLLPGEQVDFEEMNEVNSKLEEGMQPAEGKPVLLGITKASLQTRSFISAASFQETTRVLTQAAVEGKKDSLIGLKENVIVGRLIPAGTGAGMNRLRVAASSRDAALRASYRKLQESLIAPASAAEEHAAELAQGPEAAIGDDPLAAVEGETHGLDADAGDYLIKGDDEA
;
A
#
# COMPACT_ATOMS: atom_id res chain seq x y z
N GLN A 1 14.13 2.91 -20.75
CA GLN A 1 14.27 1.45 -20.71
C GLN A 1 13.45 0.97 -19.52
N VAL A 2 12.22 0.54 -19.77
CA VAL A 2 11.41 -0.12 -18.74
C VAL A 2 12.01 -1.51 -18.57
N ASN A 3 12.35 -1.87 -17.34
CA ASN A 3 12.99 -3.14 -17.04
C ASN A 3 11.93 -4.25 -17.21
N GLU A 4 11.80 -4.75 -18.43
CA GLU A 4 11.04 -5.95 -18.77
C GLU A 4 11.81 -7.15 -18.22
N GLN A 5 11.71 -7.36 -16.90
CA GLN A 5 12.25 -8.56 -16.29
C GLN A 5 11.48 -9.76 -16.85
N SER A 6 12.15 -10.50 -17.73
CA SER A 6 11.69 -11.74 -18.36
C SER A 6 12.16 -12.99 -17.61
N HIS A 7 12.87 -12.80 -16.51
CA HIS A 7 13.46 -13.88 -15.73
C HIS A 7 13.52 -13.52 -14.26
N LEU A 8 13.58 -14.54 -13.41
CA LEU A 8 13.73 -14.46 -11.97
C LEU A 8 15.03 -15.14 -11.56
N GLU A 9 15.89 -14.42 -10.84
CA GLU A 9 17.16 -14.92 -10.32
C GLU A 9 17.11 -15.08 -8.80
N ALA A 10 17.84 -16.05 -8.26
CA ALA A 10 17.94 -16.29 -6.83
C ALA A 10 18.73 -15.17 -6.15
N ILE A 11 18.12 -14.50 -5.17
CA ILE A 11 18.76 -13.38 -4.42
C ILE A 11 19.85 -13.89 -3.47
N SER A 12 19.73 -15.13 -2.99
CA SER A 12 20.70 -15.79 -2.12
C SER A 12 20.75 -17.28 -2.40
N ASP A 13 21.75 -17.95 -1.84
CA ASP A 13 21.76 -19.41 -1.78
C ASP A 13 20.54 -19.90 -0.97
N GLY A 14 19.94 -21.00 -1.41
CA GLY A 14 18.74 -21.53 -0.75
C GLY A 14 18.09 -22.69 -1.49
N THR A 15 16.93 -23.10 -0.98
CA THR A 15 16.07 -24.12 -1.58
C THR A 15 14.83 -23.47 -2.16
N VAL A 16 14.51 -23.76 -3.41
CA VAL A 16 13.32 -23.24 -4.09
C VAL A 16 12.12 -24.09 -3.72
N VAL A 17 11.05 -23.48 -3.22
CA VAL A 17 9.79 -24.16 -2.94
C VAL A 17 8.62 -23.50 -3.65
N TYR A 18 7.82 -24.35 -4.29
CA TYR A 18 6.63 -23.95 -5.03
C TYR A 18 5.40 -23.99 -4.13
N ARG A 19 4.70 -22.85 -4.03
CA ARG A 19 3.40 -22.73 -3.37
C ARG A 19 2.33 -22.52 -4.42
N ASP A 20 1.36 -23.42 -4.45
CA ASP A 20 0.21 -23.38 -5.37
C ASP A 20 0.60 -23.32 -6.85
N ILE A 21 1.73 -23.94 -7.23
CA ILE A 21 2.17 -24.03 -8.62
C ILE A 21 1.94 -25.45 -9.16
N PRO A 22 0.79 -25.75 -9.80
CA PRO A 22 0.69 -26.93 -10.63
C PRO A 22 1.66 -26.79 -11.82
N THR A 23 2.46 -27.82 -12.06
CA THR A 23 3.45 -27.85 -13.15
C THR A 23 3.08 -28.86 -14.20
N ILE A 24 3.30 -28.52 -15.47
CA ILE A 24 3.15 -29.43 -16.60
C ILE A 24 4.44 -29.45 -17.43
N THR A 25 4.76 -30.59 -18.05
CA THR A 25 5.93 -30.71 -18.92
C THR A 25 5.50 -30.73 -20.37
N ASP A 26 6.05 -29.79 -21.16
CA ASP A 26 5.86 -29.68 -22.61
C ASP A 26 6.68 -30.75 -23.36
N LYS A 27 6.37 -31.03 -24.64
CA LYS A 27 7.10 -31.98 -25.51
C LYS A 27 8.59 -31.71 -25.60
N ARG A 28 8.99 -30.45 -25.37
CA ARG A 28 10.39 -30.00 -25.34
C ARG A 28 11.09 -30.22 -24.00
N ASN A 29 10.50 -31.00 -23.09
CA ASN A 29 10.95 -31.20 -21.71
C ASN A 29 11.07 -29.88 -20.91
N ARG A 30 10.29 -28.86 -21.27
CA ARG A 30 10.21 -27.60 -20.53
C ARG A 30 9.12 -27.71 -19.47
N ARG A 31 9.41 -27.29 -18.23
CA ARG A 31 8.43 -27.30 -17.14
C ARG A 31 7.70 -25.97 -17.09
N LEU A 32 6.40 -25.97 -17.35
CA LEU A 32 5.58 -24.77 -17.37
C LEU A 32 4.71 -24.70 -16.09
N SER A 33 4.62 -23.51 -15.51
CA SER A 33 3.67 -23.19 -14.45
C SER A 33 2.27 -23.02 -15.05
N LEU A 34 1.30 -23.79 -14.53
CA LEU A 34 -0.12 -23.59 -14.80
C LEU A 34 -0.78 -22.68 -13.76
N ALA A 35 -0.02 -22.17 -12.79
CA ALA A 35 -0.53 -21.27 -11.76
C ALA A 35 -0.68 -19.85 -12.30
N ARG A 36 -1.82 -19.22 -12.05
CA ARG A 36 -2.00 -17.77 -12.27
C ARG A 36 -1.48 -16.93 -11.09
N ASN A 37 -1.62 -17.46 -9.88
CA ASN A 37 -1.23 -16.81 -8.61
C ASN A 37 -0.17 -17.62 -7.85
N GLY A 38 0.67 -18.35 -8.57
CA GLY A 38 1.70 -19.20 -7.96
C GLY A 38 2.83 -18.40 -7.35
N GLU A 39 3.35 -18.88 -6.22
CA GLU A 39 4.45 -18.25 -5.49
C GLU A 39 5.67 -19.17 -5.48
N ILE A 40 6.82 -18.63 -5.91
CA ILE A 40 8.13 -19.24 -5.75
C ILE A 40 8.76 -18.65 -4.49
N VAL A 41 9.02 -19.51 -3.51
CA VAL A 41 9.61 -19.13 -2.22
C VAL A 41 11.04 -19.64 -2.16
N LEU A 42 11.98 -18.73 -1.87
CA LEU A 42 13.36 -19.09 -1.61
C LEU A 42 13.54 -19.27 -0.11
N MET A 43 13.79 -20.50 0.32
CA MET A 43 14.08 -20.84 1.71
C MET A 43 15.59 -20.94 1.97
N ASP A 44 16.03 -20.45 3.11
CA ASP A 44 17.40 -20.64 3.60
C ASP A 44 17.63 -22.10 4.04
N THR A 45 18.89 -22.45 4.26
CA THR A 45 19.33 -23.70 4.89
C THR A 45 18.69 -23.96 6.26
N ASP A 46 18.35 -22.91 7.00
CA ASP A 46 17.65 -22.97 8.29
C ASP A 46 16.10 -23.06 8.15
N GLY A 47 15.57 -23.17 6.93
CA GLY A 47 14.13 -23.26 6.67
C GLY A 47 13.35 -21.94 6.81
N ARG A 48 14.06 -20.81 6.87
CA ARG A 48 13.44 -19.47 6.88
C ARG A 48 13.18 -18.98 5.47
N GLU A 49 12.04 -18.34 5.25
CA GLU A 49 11.70 -17.72 3.96
C GLU A 49 12.50 -16.43 3.78
N ARG A 50 13.34 -16.37 2.74
CA ARG A 50 14.13 -15.17 2.41
C ARG A 50 13.46 -14.28 1.37
N ALA A 51 12.76 -14.89 0.41
CA ALA A 51 12.08 -14.16 -0.65
C ALA A 51 10.85 -14.92 -1.14
N ILE A 52 9.80 -14.19 -1.48
CA ILE A 52 8.57 -14.69 -2.09
C ILE A 52 8.35 -13.94 -3.39
N HIS A 53 8.27 -14.67 -4.50
CA HIS A 53 8.05 -14.11 -5.82
C HIS A 53 6.81 -14.71 -6.46
N ARG A 54 5.87 -13.85 -6.88
CA ARG A 54 4.72 -14.28 -7.67
C ARG A 54 5.14 -14.45 -9.13
N VAL A 55 4.79 -15.59 -9.72
CA VAL A 55 5.09 -15.88 -11.13
C VAL A 55 3.84 -15.90 -11.99
N PRO A 56 3.89 -15.37 -13.23
CA PRO A 56 2.76 -15.38 -14.13
C PRO A 56 2.45 -16.78 -14.67
N TYR A 57 1.25 -16.93 -15.24
CA TYR A 57 0.85 -18.15 -15.94
C TYR A 57 1.74 -18.44 -17.14
N GLY A 58 2.16 -19.70 -17.28
CA GLY A 58 3.01 -20.17 -18.38
C GLY A 58 4.49 -19.85 -18.22
N THR A 59 4.93 -19.44 -17.02
CA THR A 59 6.34 -19.31 -16.70
C THR A 59 7.07 -20.64 -16.84
N HIS A 60 8.22 -20.62 -17.50
CA HIS A 60 9.15 -21.73 -17.60
C HIS A 60 9.98 -21.82 -16.31
N LEU A 61 9.83 -22.94 -15.60
CA LEU A 61 10.54 -23.23 -14.35
C LEU A 61 11.78 -24.04 -14.66
N LEU A 62 12.96 -23.51 -14.30
CA LEU A 62 14.25 -24.12 -14.63
C LEU A 62 14.65 -25.21 -13.62
N HIS A 63 14.17 -25.13 -12.38
CA HIS A 63 14.48 -26.09 -11.32
C HIS A 63 13.25 -26.92 -10.90
N GLU A 64 13.46 -27.87 -10.00
CA GLU A 64 12.42 -28.67 -9.35
C GLU A 64 12.01 -28.07 -8.01
N ASN A 65 10.80 -28.42 -7.55
CA ASN A 65 10.38 -28.09 -6.19
C ASN A 65 11.30 -28.80 -5.19
N GLY A 66 11.93 -28.04 -4.29
CA GLY A 66 12.93 -28.53 -3.34
C GLY A 66 14.36 -28.55 -3.88
N ALA A 67 14.63 -28.02 -5.08
CA ALA A 67 15.99 -27.92 -5.59
C ALA A 67 16.80 -26.82 -4.89
N THR A 68 18.08 -27.08 -4.67
CA THR A 68 19.03 -26.11 -4.13
C THR A 68 19.55 -25.22 -5.26
N VAL A 69 19.51 -23.90 -5.05
CA VAL A 69 19.97 -22.88 -6.00
C VAL A 69 21.05 -22.02 -5.33
N ALA A 70 22.00 -21.58 -6.15
CA ALA A 70 23.01 -20.61 -5.74
C ALA A 70 22.53 -19.18 -6.04
N GLN A 71 23.09 -18.19 -5.34
CA GLN A 71 22.86 -16.79 -5.62
C GLN A 71 23.17 -16.46 -7.08
N GLY A 72 22.22 -15.81 -7.76
CA GLY A 72 22.30 -15.46 -9.18
C GLY A 72 21.85 -16.56 -10.15
N ASP A 73 21.49 -17.75 -9.66
CA ASP A 73 20.95 -18.80 -10.52
C ASP A 73 19.53 -18.46 -11.00
N ARG A 74 19.20 -18.83 -12.23
CA ARG A 74 17.92 -18.48 -12.85
C ARG A 74 16.86 -19.48 -12.42
N MET A 75 15.88 -19.00 -11.67
CA MET A 75 14.79 -19.84 -11.16
C MET A 75 13.65 -20.01 -12.16
N ALA A 76 13.33 -18.94 -12.89
CA ALA A 76 12.16 -18.93 -13.77
C ALA A 76 12.32 -17.94 -14.94
N GLU A 77 11.69 -18.24 -16.08
CA GLU A 77 11.71 -17.39 -17.28
C GLU A 77 10.29 -17.27 -17.88
N TRP A 78 9.91 -16.09 -18.36
CA TRP A 78 8.63 -15.85 -19.02
C TRP A 78 8.73 -14.77 -20.11
N ASP A 79 7.76 -14.79 -21.02
CA ASP A 79 7.61 -13.72 -22.00
C ASP A 79 6.83 -12.54 -21.35
N PRO A 80 7.40 -11.32 -21.30
CA PRO A 80 6.75 -10.17 -20.69
C PRO A 80 5.53 -9.68 -21.49
N PHE A 81 5.47 -9.95 -22.80
CA PHE A 81 4.47 -9.38 -23.71
C PHE A 81 3.33 -10.33 -24.01
N THR A 82 3.53 -11.64 -23.85
CA THR A 82 2.51 -12.63 -24.19
C THR A 82 2.20 -13.55 -23.02
N THR A 83 0.92 -13.85 -22.84
CA THR A 83 0.47 -14.90 -21.91
C THR A 83 0.09 -16.12 -22.74
N PRO A 84 0.82 -17.24 -22.62
CA PRO A 84 0.50 -18.44 -23.37
C PRO A 84 -0.79 -19.06 -22.83
N VAL A 85 -1.56 -19.70 -23.70
CA VAL A 85 -2.72 -20.54 -23.35
C VAL A 85 -2.26 -21.99 -23.54
N ILE A 86 -2.04 -22.69 -22.43
CA ILE A 86 -1.49 -24.05 -22.39
C ILE A 86 -2.64 -25.05 -22.20
N THR A 87 -2.57 -26.21 -22.86
CA THR A 87 -3.54 -27.29 -22.62
C THR A 87 -3.09 -28.27 -21.53
N GLU A 88 -4.02 -28.68 -20.66
CA GLU A 88 -3.78 -29.72 -19.65
C GLU A 88 -4.02 -31.15 -20.17
N LYS A 89 -4.84 -31.29 -21.22
CA LYS A 89 -5.24 -32.59 -21.77
C LYS A 89 -4.81 -32.73 -23.23
N PRO A 90 -4.41 -33.94 -23.67
CA PRO A 90 -4.24 -34.21 -25.09
C PRO A 90 -5.60 -34.19 -25.81
N GLY A 91 -5.60 -33.87 -27.10
CA GLY A 91 -6.83 -33.88 -27.90
C GLY A 91 -6.65 -33.30 -29.29
N ILE A 92 -7.73 -33.28 -30.05
CA ILE A 92 -7.78 -32.63 -31.36
C ILE A 92 -8.39 -31.25 -31.20
N VAL A 93 -7.68 -30.20 -31.64
CA VAL A 93 -8.16 -28.82 -31.59
C VAL A 93 -9.29 -28.64 -32.60
N ARG A 94 -10.41 -28.08 -32.15
CA ARG A 94 -11.51 -27.65 -33.02
C ARG A 94 -11.86 -26.19 -32.79
N TYR A 95 -11.95 -25.45 -33.88
CA TYR A 95 -12.39 -24.06 -33.89
C TYR A 95 -13.89 -23.98 -33.73
N GLN A 96 -14.35 -23.24 -32.73
CA GLN A 96 -15.75 -22.88 -32.54
C GLN A 96 -15.88 -21.36 -32.44
N ASP A 97 -16.80 -20.77 -33.21
CA ASP A 97 -17.00 -19.31 -33.32
C ASP A 97 -15.78 -18.50 -33.81
N LEU A 98 -14.75 -19.18 -34.36
CA LEU A 98 -13.61 -18.60 -35.06
C LEU A 98 -13.86 -18.68 -36.57
N VAL A 99 -14.17 -17.56 -37.20
CA VAL A 99 -14.52 -17.46 -38.62
C VAL A 99 -13.61 -16.43 -39.29
N ASP A 100 -12.93 -16.86 -40.36
CA ASP A 100 -12.04 -16.02 -41.16
C ASP A 100 -12.76 -14.77 -41.68
N GLY A 101 -12.13 -13.61 -41.48
CA GLY A 101 -12.65 -12.29 -41.87
C GLY A 101 -13.70 -11.71 -40.94
N LYS A 102 -14.26 -12.47 -39.98
CA LYS A 102 -15.18 -11.97 -38.95
C LYS A 102 -14.52 -11.89 -37.57
N THR A 103 -14.07 -13.03 -37.05
CA THR A 103 -13.44 -13.17 -35.73
C THR A 103 -11.99 -13.61 -35.81
N LEU A 104 -11.49 -13.94 -37.00
CA LEU A 104 -10.11 -14.31 -37.26
C LEU A 104 -9.55 -13.51 -38.44
N THR A 105 -8.37 -12.92 -38.26
CA THR A 105 -7.64 -12.19 -39.31
C THR A 105 -6.21 -12.68 -39.37
N GLU A 106 -5.68 -12.89 -40.58
CA GLU A 106 -4.27 -13.18 -40.77
C GLU A 106 -3.47 -11.88 -40.69
N ALA A 107 -2.59 -11.79 -39.69
CA ALA A 107 -1.66 -10.68 -39.53
C ALA A 107 -0.25 -11.20 -39.86
N THR A 108 0.40 -10.57 -40.84
CA THR A 108 1.80 -10.85 -41.15
C THR A 108 2.67 -9.95 -40.30
N ASP A 109 3.57 -10.54 -39.52
CA ASP A 109 4.54 -9.79 -38.74
C ASP A 109 5.62 -9.20 -39.69
N GLU A 110 5.75 -7.87 -39.69
CA GLU A 110 6.69 -7.13 -40.55
C GLU A 110 8.16 -7.47 -40.26
N ALA A 111 8.48 -7.93 -39.05
CA ALA A 111 9.85 -8.26 -38.65
C ALA A 111 10.27 -9.68 -39.07
N THR A 112 9.37 -10.66 -38.94
CA THR A 112 9.67 -12.08 -39.20
C THR A 112 9.16 -12.58 -40.54
N GLY A 113 8.23 -11.86 -41.18
CA GLY A 113 7.56 -12.28 -42.42
C GLY A 113 6.62 -13.48 -42.22
N MET A 114 6.41 -13.94 -40.99
CA MET A 114 5.53 -15.06 -40.69
C MET A 114 4.08 -14.57 -40.55
N SER A 115 3.16 -15.24 -41.25
CA SER A 115 1.72 -15.02 -41.08
C SER A 115 1.23 -15.71 -39.82
N SER A 116 0.65 -14.94 -38.90
CA SER A 116 0.03 -15.44 -37.67
C SER A 116 -1.46 -15.12 -37.68
N ARG A 117 -2.29 -16.05 -37.21
CA ARG A 117 -3.75 -15.85 -37.13
C ARG A 117 -4.11 -15.16 -35.82
N VAL A 118 -4.66 -13.95 -35.90
CA VAL A 118 -5.03 -13.14 -34.74
C VAL A 118 -6.54 -13.08 -34.59
N VAL A 119 -7.03 -13.38 -33.39
CA VAL A 119 -8.45 -13.27 -33.04
C VAL A 119 -8.82 -11.80 -32.95
N THR A 120 -9.83 -11.38 -33.71
CA THR A 120 -10.33 -10.00 -33.71
C THR A 120 -11.73 -9.92 -33.14
N GLU A 121 -12.06 -8.78 -32.53
CA GLU A 121 -13.41 -8.54 -32.05
C GLU A 121 -14.35 -8.44 -33.26
N ASN A 122 -15.49 -9.14 -33.21
CA ASN A 122 -16.54 -9.02 -34.21
C ASN A 122 -17.15 -7.62 -34.16
N ARG A 123 -16.52 -6.67 -34.84
CA ARG A 123 -17.11 -5.35 -35.12
C ARG A 123 -18.18 -5.56 -36.17
N ALA A 124 -19.40 -5.82 -35.72
CA ALA A 124 -20.56 -5.88 -36.59
C ALA A 124 -20.58 -4.65 -37.51
N GLY A 125 -20.28 -4.88 -38.79
CA GLY A 125 -20.50 -3.89 -39.84
C GLY A 125 -21.97 -3.47 -39.84
N ASN A 126 -22.22 -2.21 -40.16
CA ASN A 126 -23.44 -1.42 -39.93
C ASN A 126 -24.79 -1.97 -40.49
N ARG A 127 -24.92 -3.24 -40.90
CA ARG A 127 -26.15 -3.87 -41.40
C ARG A 127 -26.33 -5.37 -41.09
N GLY A 128 -25.53 -5.98 -40.20
CA GLY A 128 -25.67 -7.39 -39.81
C GLY A 128 -26.37 -7.58 -38.46
N LYS A 129 -27.18 -8.63 -38.32
CA LYS A 129 -27.66 -9.13 -37.02
C LYS A 129 -26.43 -9.33 -36.11
N LYS A 130 -26.46 -8.81 -34.88
CA LYS A 130 -25.35 -8.93 -33.92
C LYS A 130 -25.28 -10.40 -33.46
N GLU A 131 -24.56 -11.23 -34.21
CA GLU A 131 -24.23 -12.60 -33.81
C GLU A 131 -23.27 -12.52 -32.61
N ASP A 132 -23.71 -12.99 -31.44
CA ASP A 132 -22.88 -13.06 -30.20
C ASP A 132 -21.88 -14.23 -30.33
N LEU A 133 -20.98 -14.14 -31.32
CA LEU A 133 -19.92 -15.12 -31.55
C LEU A 133 -18.91 -15.03 -30.40
N ARG A 134 -18.66 -16.16 -29.73
CA ARG A 134 -17.71 -16.25 -28.60
C ARG A 134 -16.54 -17.13 -29.01
N PRO A 135 -15.49 -16.56 -29.62
CA PRO A 135 -14.39 -17.33 -30.19
C PRO A 135 -13.77 -18.22 -29.11
N ARG A 136 -13.71 -19.52 -29.38
CA ARG A 136 -13.18 -20.52 -28.45
C ARG A 136 -12.48 -21.65 -29.18
N LEU A 137 -11.48 -22.21 -28.51
CA LEU A 137 -10.85 -23.47 -28.89
C LEU A 137 -11.44 -24.58 -28.04
N THR A 138 -11.93 -25.64 -28.68
CA THR A 138 -12.42 -26.82 -27.99
C THR A 138 -11.52 -28.00 -28.30
N LEU A 139 -11.09 -28.73 -27.28
CA LEU A 139 -10.36 -29.98 -27.46
C LEU A 139 -11.35 -31.14 -27.49
N LEU A 140 -11.28 -31.93 -28.55
CA LEU A 140 -12.04 -33.17 -28.69
C LEU A 140 -11.16 -34.35 -28.29
N ASP A 141 -11.72 -35.23 -27.46
CA ASP A 141 -11.10 -36.52 -27.13
C ASP A 141 -11.30 -37.53 -28.28
N ASP A 142 -10.59 -38.67 -28.23
CA ASP A 142 -10.67 -39.73 -29.24
C ASP A 142 -12.11 -40.31 -29.36
N ASP A 143 -12.91 -40.23 -28.30
CA ASP A 143 -14.33 -40.62 -28.26
C ASP A 143 -15.32 -39.50 -28.64
N SER A 144 -14.85 -38.41 -29.26
CA SER A 144 -15.66 -37.25 -29.72
C SER A 144 -16.37 -36.42 -28.63
N GLY A 145 -16.00 -36.62 -27.36
CA GLY A 145 -16.40 -35.77 -26.24
C GLY A 145 -15.56 -34.48 -26.15
N GLU A 146 -16.15 -33.39 -25.67
CA GLU A 146 -15.41 -32.15 -25.42
C GLU A 146 -14.58 -32.27 -24.13
N ALA A 147 -13.26 -32.39 -24.27
CA ALA A 147 -12.32 -32.62 -23.19
C ALA A 147 -11.97 -31.34 -22.40
N ALA A 148 -11.86 -30.21 -23.10
CA ALA A 148 -11.58 -28.89 -22.54
C ALA A 148 -12.06 -27.78 -23.48
N ARG A 149 -12.37 -26.60 -22.91
CA ARG A 149 -12.82 -25.41 -23.63
C ARG A 149 -12.00 -24.21 -23.20
N TYR A 150 -11.41 -23.50 -24.16
CA TYR A 150 -10.62 -22.29 -23.92
C TYR A 150 -11.24 -21.12 -24.67
N LEU A 151 -11.75 -20.13 -23.94
CA LEU A 151 -12.27 -18.90 -24.52
C LEU A 151 -11.11 -18.00 -24.96
N MET A 152 -11.19 -17.43 -26.16
CA MET A 152 -10.16 -16.56 -26.71
C MET A 152 -10.59 -15.09 -26.58
N ALA A 153 -9.69 -14.25 -26.06
CA ALA A 153 -9.89 -12.81 -26.08
C ALA A 153 -9.48 -12.24 -27.46
N PRO A 154 -10.10 -11.15 -27.93
CA PRO A 154 -9.57 -10.38 -29.05
C PRO A 154 -8.10 -9.97 -28.81
N GLY A 155 -7.28 -9.96 -29.86
CA GLY A 155 -5.83 -9.72 -29.79
C GLY A 155 -4.99 -10.98 -29.47
N THR A 156 -5.63 -12.13 -29.31
CA THR A 156 -4.93 -13.41 -29.09
C THR A 156 -4.43 -13.98 -30.41
N THR A 157 -3.14 -14.31 -30.49
CA THR A 157 -2.53 -14.97 -31.65
C THR A 157 -2.62 -16.49 -31.50
N LEU A 158 -3.26 -17.17 -32.44
CA LEU A 158 -3.37 -18.63 -32.44
C LEU A 158 -2.04 -19.26 -32.89
N SER A 159 -1.57 -20.27 -32.16
CA SER A 159 -0.32 -21.01 -32.46
C SER A 159 -0.56 -22.39 -33.05
N VAL A 160 -1.80 -22.86 -33.07
CA VAL A 160 -2.23 -24.17 -33.60
C VAL A 160 -3.21 -23.98 -34.75
N GLU A 161 -3.40 -25.02 -35.56
CA GLU A 161 -4.40 -25.05 -36.64
C GLU A 161 -5.65 -25.87 -36.26
N ASP A 162 -6.75 -25.67 -36.99
CA ASP A 162 -7.98 -26.47 -36.82
C ASP A 162 -7.74 -27.92 -37.23
N GLY A 163 -8.11 -28.87 -36.37
CA GLY A 163 -7.87 -30.30 -36.55
C GLY A 163 -6.47 -30.78 -36.14
N GLN A 164 -5.61 -29.91 -35.61
CA GLN A 164 -4.28 -30.32 -35.13
C GLN A 164 -4.38 -31.16 -33.85
N LYS A 165 -3.61 -32.26 -33.78
CA LYS A 165 -3.46 -33.06 -32.56
C LYS A 165 -2.44 -32.40 -31.63
N VAL A 166 -2.85 -32.13 -30.40
CA VAL A 166 -2.04 -31.52 -29.34
C VAL A 166 -1.89 -32.47 -28.17
N GLU A 167 -0.77 -32.36 -27.45
CA GLU A 167 -0.55 -33.07 -26.19
C GLU A 167 -0.66 -32.11 -25.01
N ALA A 168 -0.77 -32.69 -23.81
CA ALA A 168 -0.72 -31.94 -22.56
C ALA A 168 0.60 -31.13 -22.49
N GLY A 169 0.52 -29.83 -22.20
CA GLY A 169 1.66 -28.91 -22.15
C GLY A 169 1.89 -28.08 -23.43
N ASP A 170 1.20 -28.39 -24.54
CA ASP A 170 1.30 -27.61 -25.78
C ASP A 170 0.64 -26.22 -25.62
N ILE A 171 1.24 -25.20 -26.27
CA ILE A 171 0.71 -23.84 -26.32
C ILE A 171 -0.29 -23.73 -27.48
N LEU A 172 -1.57 -23.54 -27.16
CA LEU A 172 -2.65 -23.37 -28.13
C LEU A 172 -2.64 -21.97 -28.76
N ALA A 173 -2.44 -20.96 -27.93
CA ALA A 173 -2.50 -19.56 -28.34
C ALA A 173 -1.63 -18.68 -27.45
N ARG A 174 -1.32 -17.47 -27.90
CA ARG A 174 -0.61 -16.45 -27.14
C ARG A 174 -1.48 -15.22 -27.07
N ALA A 175 -2.03 -14.95 -25.90
CA ALA A 175 -2.75 -13.71 -25.64
C ALA A 175 -1.70 -12.59 -25.59
N SER A 176 -1.76 -11.68 -26.54
CA SER A 176 -0.95 -10.47 -26.47
C SER A 176 -1.41 -9.66 -25.26
N ARG A 177 -0.50 -9.31 -24.36
CA ARG A 177 -0.75 -8.29 -23.36
C ARG A 177 -0.70 -6.93 -24.07
N GLU A 178 -1.67 -6.63 -24.92
CA GLU A 178 -1.85 -5.30 -25.55
C GLU A 178 -2.17 -4.18 -24.52
N ALA A 179 -2.03 -4.48 -23.22
CA ALA A 179 -2.28 -3.60 -22.10
C ALA A 179 -1.03 -3.31 -21.24
N ALA A 180 0.17 -3.54 -21.75
CA ALA A 180 1.29 -2.64 -21.42
C ALA A 180 1.28 -1.42 -22.35
N LYS A 181 0.08 -0.96 -22.78
CA LYS A 181 -0.17 0.47 -22.95
C LYS A 181 0.54 1.14 -21.79
N THR A 182 1.45 2.05 -22.13
CA THR A 182 2.24 2.86 -21.23
C THR A 182 1.52 2.94 -19.89
N ARG A 183 2.01 2.21 -18.86
CA ARG A 183 1.50 2.37 -17.49
C ARG A 183 1.33 3.88 -17.34
N ASP A 184 0.20 4.34 -16.78
CA ASP A 184 -0.20 5.77 -16.74
C ASP A 184 0.79 6.68 -15.97
N ILE A 185 2.02 6.21 -15.77
CA ILE A 185 3.25 6.91 -15.44
C ILE A 185 3.56 8.03 -16.45
N THR A 186 3.02 7.99 -17.68
CA THR A 186 3.12 9.14 -18.63
C THR A 186 2.51 10.44 -18.09
N GLY A 187 1.69 10.36 -17.04
CA GLY A 187 1.13 11.54 -16.41
C GLY A 187 2.18 12.46 -15.78
N GLY A 188 3.39 11.99 -15.44
CA GLY A 188 4.38 12.81 -14.75
C GLY A 188 3.82 13.44 -13.47
N LEU A 189 3.97 14.76 -13.30
CA LEU A 189 3.50 15.49 -12.12
C LEU A 189 1.96 15.39 -11.89
N PRO A 190 1.09 15.46 -12.92
CA PRO A 190 -0.34 15.19 -12.78
C PRO A 190 -0.69 13.91 -12.02
N ARG A 191 0.07 12.82 -12.22
CA ARG A 191 -0.18 11.55 -11.54
C ARG A 191 0.17 11.64 -10.05
N VAL A 192 1.29 12.28 -9.73
CA VAL A 192 1.69 12.55 -8.33
C VAL A 192 0.64 13.41 -7.62
N ALA A 193 0.10 14.42 -8.30
CA ALA A 193 -0.97 15.26 -7.76
C ALA A 193 -2.27 14.48 -7.53
N GLU A 194 -2.61 13.55 -8.43
CA GLU A 194 -3.77 12.65 -8.26
C GLU A 194 -3.63 11.77 -7.01
N LEU A 195 -2.44 11.20 -6.80
CA LEU A 195 -2.12 10.35 -5.65
C LEU A 195 -2.16 11.14 -4.34
N PHE A 196 -1.53 12.32 -4.28
CA PHE A 196 -1.55 13.16 -3.06
C PHE A 196 -2.93 13.76 -2.75
N GLU A 197 -3.80 13.91 -3.74
CA GLU A 197 -5.20 14.31 -3.51
C GLU A 197 -6.12 13.11 -3.21
N ALA A 198 -5.57 11.89 -3.11
CA ALA A 198 -6.32 10.66 -2.88
C ALA A 198 -7.53 10.52 -3.83
N ARG A 199 -7.34 10.90 -5.09
CA ARG A 199 -8.39 10.86 -6.11
C ARG A 199 -8.55 9.45 -6.66
N LYS A 200 -9.80 9.06 -6.93
CA LYS A 200 -10.10 7.79 -7.60
C LYS A 200 -9.57 7.83 -9.04
N PRO A 201 -8.73 6.88 -9.45
CA PRO A 201 -8.26 6.79 -10.83
C PRO A 201 -9.41 6.69 -11.82
N LYS A 202 -9.26 7.29 -13.01
CA LYS A 202 -10.22 7.11 -14.11
C LYS A 202 -10.30 5.66 -14.56
N ASP A 203 -9.16 4.98 -14.53
CA ASP A 203 -9.02 3.57 -14.81
C ASP A 203 -8.70 2.79 -13.54
N ASN A 204 -9.74 2.56 -12.72
CA ASN A 204 -9.58 1.87 -11.45
C ASN A 204 -9.62 0.34 -11.60
N SER A 205 -8.63 -0.32 -11.00
CA SER A 205 -8.68 -1.76 -10.73
C SER A 205 -9.70 -2.03 -9.62
N ILE A 206 -10.31 -3.22 -9.67
CA ILE A 206 -11.14 -3.74 -8.58
C ILE A 206 -10.33 -4.82 -7.86
N ILE A 207 -10.10 -4.62 -6.57
CA ILE A 207 -9.39 -5.59 -5.71
C ILE A 207 -10.36 -6.55 -5.03
N ALA A 208 -9.91 -7.77 -4.77
CA ALA A 208 -10.64 -8.77 -4.00
C ALA A 208 -10.72 -8.37 -2.51
N LYS A 209 -11.94 -8.25 -1.98
CA LYS A 209 -12.19 -7.90 -0.55
C LYS A 209 -12.02 -9.11 0.37
N ILE A 210 -12.26 -10.30 -0.16
CA ILE A 210 -12.17 -11.58 0.53
C ILE A 210 -11.33 -12.55 -0.30
N ALA A 211 -10.74 -13.54 0.36
CA ALA A 211 -10.09 -14.66 -0.31
C ALA A 211 -11.12 -15.73 -0.67
N GLY A 212 -10.95 -16.41 -1.81
CA GLY A 212 -11.88 -17.44 -2.24
C GLY A 212 -11.73 -17.80 -3.71
N ARG A 213 -12.64 -18.65 -4.20
CA ARG A 213 -12.69 -19.06 -5.61
C ARG A 213 -13.61 -18.16 -6.41
N ILE A 214 -13.23 -17.87 -7.64
CA ILE A 214 -14.00 -17.01 -8.54
C ILE A 214 -15.08 -17.82 -9.26
N GLU A 215 -16.31 -17.31 -9.22
CA GLU A 215 -17.44 -17.81 -10.01
C GLU A 215 -18.03 -16.67 -10.86
N PHE A 216 -18.29 -16.95 -12.14
CA PHE A 216 -18.94 -15.99 -13.02
C PHE A 216 -20.46 -16.15 -12.95
N VAL A 217 -21.11 -15.21 -12.30
CA VAL A 217 -22.58 -15.18 -12.19
C VAL A 217 -23.18 -14.58 -13.46
N ARG A 218 -24.46 -14.85 -13.71
CA ARG A 218 -25.21 -14.29 -14.83
C ARG A 218 -25.04 -12.77 -14.92
N ASP A 219 -24.62 -12.33 -16.10
CA ASP A 219 -24.46 -10.91 -16.44
C ASP A 219 -25.69 -10.07 -16.07
N TYR A 220 -25.42 -8.87 -15.53
CA TYR A 220 -26.44 -7.89 -15.23
C TYR A 220 -26.38 -6.71 -16.21
N LYS A 221 -27.30 -6.69 -17.17
CA LYS A 221 -27.39 -5.66 -18.22
C LYS A 221 -26.04 -5.51 -18.97
N ALA A 222 -25.42 -4.34 -18.86
CA ALA A 222 -24.14 -4.01 -19.49
C ALA A 222 -22.92 -4.35 -18.61
N LYS A 223 -23.12 -4.91 -17.42
CA LYS A 223 -22.06 -5.28 -16.47
C LYS A 223 -21.99 -6.81 -16.33
N ARG A 224 -20.78 -7.36 -16.31
CA ARG A 224 -20.48 -8.73 -15.89
C ARG A 224 -20.51 -8.78 -14.37
N LYS A 225 -20.95 -9.92 -13.83
CA LYS A 225 -21.03 -10.14 -12.40
C LYS A 225 -20.02 -11.22 -12.02
N ILE A 226 -19.09 -10.90 -11.14
CA ILE A 226 -18.07 -11.83 -10.64
C ILE A 226 -18.37 -12.05 -9.17
N ALA A 227 -18.49 -13.30 -8.72
CA ALA A 227 -18.63 -13.63 -7.32
C ALA A 227 -17.33 -14.28 -6.82
N ILE A 228 -16.89 -13.90 -5.63
CA ILE A 228 -15.85 -14.62 -4.91
C ILE A 228 -16.53 -15.44 -3.83
N ILE A 229 -16.37 -16.76 -3.90
CA ILE A 229 -16.92 -17.73 -2.95
C ILE A 229 -15.80 -18.08 -1.96
N PRO A 230 -15.89 -17.62 -0.70
CA PRO A 230 -14.94 -18.02 0.33
C PRO A 230 -15.14 -19.48 0.73
N GLU A 231 -14.13 -20.11 1.34
CA GLU A 231 -14.28 -21.47 1.91
C GLU A 231 -15.31 -21.48 3.05
N GLU A 232 -15.37 -20.39 3.81
CA GLU A 232 -16.35 -20.16 4.87
C GLU A 232 -16.94 -18.75 4.75
N GLY A 233 -18.27 -18.64 4.69
CA GLY A 233 -18.98 -17.36 4.69
C GLY A 233 -19.86 -17.11 3.47
N GLU A 234 -20.32 -15.87 3.31
CA GLU A 234 -21.19 -15.46 2.21
C GLU A 234 -20.38 -15.01 0.99
N PRO A 235 -20.84 -15.31 -0.24
CA PRO A 235 -20.17 -14.88 -1.46
C PRO A 235 -20.26 -13.36 -1.63
N VAL A 236 -19.14 -12.73 -2.01
CA VAL A 236 -19.07 -11.29 -2.30
C VAL A 236 -19.10 -11.07 -3.81
N GLU A 237 -20.03 -10.23 -4.25
CA GLU A 237 -20.29 -10.00 -5.67
C GLU A 237 -19.75 -8.65 -6.15
N TYR A 238 -19.12 -8.66 -7.32
CA TYR A 238 -18.53 -7.51 -8.01
C TYR A 238 -19.21 -7.27 -9.35
N LEU A 239 -19.42 -6.00 -9.67
CA LEU A 239 -20.04 -5.58 -10.93
C LEU A 239 -19.00 -4.90 -11.83
N VAL A 240 -18.65 -5.57 -12.92
CA VAL A 240 -17.56 -5.19 -13.83
C VAL A 240 -18.13 -4.75 -15.18
N PRO A 241 -17.76 -3.58 -15.74
CA PRO A 241 -18.18 -3.22 -17.09
C PRO A 241 -17.69 -4.23 -18.14
N LYS A 242 -18.56 -4.62 -19.10
CA LYS A 242 -18.21 -5.59 -20.16
C LYS A 242 -17.05 -5.18 -21.07
N SER A 243 -16.74 -3.89 -21.14
CA SER A 243 -15.64 -3.33 -21.93
C SER A 243 -14.27 -3.51 -21.29
N ARG A 244 -14.21 -3.91 -20.02
CA ARG A 244 -12.95 -4.10 -19.28
C ARG A 244 -12.43 -5.52 -19.47
N VAL A 245 -11.11 -5.65 -19.60
CA VAL A 245 -10.42 -6.94 -19.60
C VAL A 245 -10.32 -7.43 -18.16
N ILE A 246 -10.65 -8.70 -17.94
CA ILE A 246 -10.64 -9.35 -16.63
C ILE A 246 -9.39 -10.24 -16.61
N ASP A 247 -8.58 -10.13 -15.56
CA ASP A 247 -7.31 -10.86 -15.46
C ASP A 247 -7.49 -12.28 -14.89
N VAL A 248 -8.65 -12.53 -14.28
CA VAL A 248 -9.00 -13.76 -13.57
C VAL A 248 -10.00 -14.64 -14.35
N GLN A 249 -9.91 -15.95 -14.16
CA GLN A 249 -10.77 -16.97 -14.77
C GLN A 249 -11.66 -17.68 -13.75
N GLU A 250 -12.64 -18.42 -14.26
CA GLU A 250 -13.58 -19.18 -13.44
C GLU A 250 -12.85 -20.33 -12.73
N GLY A 251 -13.05 -20.44 -11.42
CA GLY A 251 -12.37 -21.43 -10.57
C GLY A 251 -11.03 -20.99 -10.00
N ASP A 252 -10.48 -19.84 -10.42
CA ASP A 252 -9.23 -19.30 -9.88
C ASP A 252 -9.37 -18.98 -8.39
N TYR A 253 -8.35 -19.30 -7.61
CA TYR A 253 -8.24 -18.90 -6.21
C TYR A 253 -7.54 -17.55 -6.08
N VAL A 254 -8.21 -16.58 -5.48
CA VAL A 254 -7.69 -15.23 -5.23
C VAL A 254 -7.51 -14.98 -3.73
N LYS A 255 -6.44 -14.28 -3.39
CA LYS A 255 -6.18 -13.79 -2.04
C LYS A 255 -6.82 -12.41 -1.87
N LYS A 256 -7.05 -12.03 -0.61
CA LYS A 256 -7.51 -10.69 -0.26
C LYS A 256 -6.48 -9.65 -0.76
N GLY A 257 -6.95 -8.65 -1.51
CA GLY A 257 -6.14 -7.60 -2.12
C GLY A 257 -5.70 -7.86 -3.57
N ASP A 258 -5.93 -9.06 -4.12
CA ASP A 258 -5.56 -9.36 -5.51
C ASP A 258 -6.43 -8.57 -6.51
N ASN A 259 -5.82 -8.12 -7.60
CA ASN A 259 -6.52 -7.40 -8.68
C ASN A 259 -7.37 -8.37 -9.51
N LEU A 260 -8.66 -8.07 -9.65
CA LEU A 260 -9.58 -8.82 -10.52
C LEU A 260 -9.60 -8.27 -11.96
N ILE A 261 -9.26 -7.00 -12.13
CA ILE A 261 -9.32 -6.26 -13.39
C ILE A 261 -8.03 -5.47 -13.56
N SER A 262 -7.54 -5.37 -14.79
CA SER A 262 -6.41 -4.53 -15.14
C SER A 262 -6.72 -3.04 -14.86
N GLY A 263 -5.87 -2.34 -14.11
CA GLY A 263 -6.01 -0.91 -13.85
C GLY A 263 -5.15 -0.44 -12.67
N SER A 264 -5.27 0.86 -12.33
CA SER A 264 -4.66 1.39 -11.10
C SER A 264 -5.55 1.11 -9.90
N PRO A 265 -5.07 0.50 -8.81
CA PRO A 265 -5.90 0.26 -7.64
C PRO A 265 -6.32 1.59 -6.99
N ASP A 266 -7.54 1.64 -6.45
CA ASP A 266 -8.07 2.81 -5.74
C ASP A 266 -7.46 2.85 -4.32
N PRO A 267 -6.76 3.94 -3.93
CA PRO A 267 -6.19 4.08 -2.59
C PRO A 267 -7.20 3.87 -1.45
N HIS A 268 -8.47 4.23 -1.65
CA HIS A 268 -9.51 4.04 -0.64
C HIS A 268 -9.86 2.57 -0.46
N ASP A 269 -9.95 1.82 -1.55
CA ASP A 269 -10.24 0.38 -1.50
C ASP A 269 -9.06 -0.36 -0.86
N ILE A 270 -7.82 0.03 -1.16
CA ILE A 270 -6.62 -0.52 -0.53
C ILE A 270 -6.65 -0.33 0.99
N LEU A 271 -7.02 0.87 1.47
CA LEU A 271 -7.13 1.13 2.91
C LEU A 271 -8.18 0.23 3.59
N GLU A 272 -9.35 0.07 2.97
CA GLU A 272 -10.45 -0.72 3.51
C GLU A 272 -10.09 -2.21 3.59
N VAL A 273 -9.36 -2.71 2.58
CA VAL A 273 -9.09 -4.14 2.42
C VAL A 273 -7.77 -4.53 3.09
N MET A 274 -6.67 -3.86 2.76
CA MET A 274 -5.31 -4.25 3.16
C MET A 274 -4.78 -3.46 4.37
N GLY A 275 -5.39 -2.31 4.69
CA GLY A 275 -5.02 -1.49 5.84
C GLY A 275 -3.97 -0.42 5.53
N VAL A 276 -3.48 0.21 6.59
CA VAL A 276 -2.65 1.43 6.52
C VAL A 276 -1.25 1.14 5.96
N GLU A 277 -0.63 0.04 6.37
CA GLU A 277 0.74 -0.31 5.97
C GLU A 277 0.83 -0.58 4.47
N ALA A 278 -0.07 -1.44 3.95
CA ALA A 278 -0.16 -1.76 2.54
C ALA A 278 -0.47 -0.52 1.67
N LEU A 279 -1.34 0.38 2.16
CA LEU A 279 -1.60 1.65 1.49
C LEU A 279 -0.35 2.53 1.45
N ALA A 280 0.36 2.64 2.57
CA ALA A 280 1.54 3.49 2.66
C ALA A 280 2.64 3.00 1.72
N GLU A 281 2.90 1.69 1.70
CA GLU A 281 3.85 1.06 0.78
C GLU A 281 3.45 1.31 -0.68
N TYR A 282 2.17 1.13 -1.02
CA TYR A 282 1.65 1.39 -2.36
C TYR A 282 1.86 2.85 -2.80
N LEU A 283 1.47 3.82 -1.96
CA LEU A 283 1.60 5.25 -2.27
C LEU A 283 3.07 5.66 -2.42
N VAL A 284 3.94 5.18 -1.53
CA VAL A 284 5.38 5.47 -1.60
C VAL A 284 5.96 4.89 -2.88
N ALA A 285 5.67 3.62 -3.20
CA ALA A 285 6.19 2.95 -4.39
C ALA A 285 5.75 3.65 -5.69
N GLU A 286 4.46 3.97 -5.83
CA GLU A 286 3.92 4.61 -7.03
C GLU A 286 4.46 6.03 -7.24
N ILE A 287 4.50 6.84 -6.19
CA ILE A 287 5.04 8.21 -6.28
C ILE A 287 6.54 8.16 -6.61
N GLN A 288 7.26 7.26 -5.95
CA GLN A 288 8.69 7.07 -6.16
C GLN A 288 9.00 6.58 -7.58
N GLU A 289 8.17 5.72 -8.17
CA GLU A 289 8.33 5.28 -9.55
C GLU A 289 8.23 6.45 -10.55
N VAL A 290 7.29 7.38 -10.33
CA VAL A 290 7.18 8.58 -11.18
C VAL A 290 8.42 9.47 -11.07
N TYR A 291 8.93 9.71 -9.86
CA TYR A 291 10.16 10.50 -9.68
C TYR A 291 11.40 9.80 -10.27
N ARG A 292 11.50 8.48 -10.09
CA ARG A 292 12.57 7.67 -10.70
C ARG A 292 12.52 7.73 -12.23
N LEU A 293 11.33 7.67 -12.83
CA LEU A 293 11.16 7.82 -14.28
C LEU A 293 11.65 9.18 -14.78
N GLN A 294 11.46 10.23 -13.99
CA GLN A 294 11.97 11.59 -14.27
C GLN A 294 13.46 11.78 -13.94
N GLY A 295 14.13 10.74 -13.43
CA GLY A 295 15.54 10.78 -13.05
C GLY A 295 15.82 11.50 -11.73
N VAL A 296 14.79 11.88 -10.97
CA VAL A 296 14.94 12.54 -9.67
C VAL A 296 14.99 11.48 -8.58
N LYS A 297 16.11 11.42 -7.84
CA LYS A 297 16.27 10.50 -6.71
C LYS A 297 15.81 11.20 -5.42
N ILE A 298 14.70 10.74 -4.86
CA ILE A 298 14.18 11.17 -3.56
C ILE A 298 14.24 9.97 -2.61
N ASN A 299 14.55 10.20 -1.33
CA ASN A 299 14.48 9.14 -0.34
C ASN A 299 13.03 8.95 0.14
N ASP A 300 12.61 7.70 0.30
CA ASP A 300 11.24 7.29 0.62
C ASP A 300 10.71 7.96 1.90
N LYS A 301 11.59 8.24 2.88
CA LYS A 301 11.24 8.97 4.13
C LYS A 301 10.53 10.30 3.89
N HIS A 302 10.81 10.98 2.79
CA HIS A 302 10.18 12.27 2.49
C HIS A 302 8.72 12.10 2.05
N ILE A 303 8.44 11.03 1.31
CA ILE A 303 7.09 10.72 0.84
C ILE A 303 6.27 10.17 2.00
N GLU A 304 6.85 9.32 2.84
CA GLU A 304 6.23 8.79 4.07
C GLU A 304 5.73 9.90 5.00
N VAL A 305 6.48 10.99 5.15
CA VAL A 305 6.04 12.15 5.95
C VAL A 305 4.74 12.73 5.43
N ILE A 306 4.55 12.77 4.10
CA ILE A 306 3.31 13.30 3.49
C ILE A 306 2.18 12.28 3.64
N VAL A 307 2.46 11.00 3.37
CA VAL A 307 1.48 9.91 3.50
C VAL A 307 0.97 9.81 4.95
N ARG A 308 1.83 10.00 5.96
CA ARG A 308 1.42 10.11 7.37
C ARG A 308 0.38 11.21 7.58
N GLN A 309 0.55 12.38 6.96
CA GLN A 309 -0.39 13.50 7.08
C GLN A 309 -1.72 13.22 6.37
N MET A 310 -1.71 12.45 5.28
CA MET A 310 -2.94 12.03 4.59
C MET A 310 -3.76 11.03 5.42
N LEU A 311 -3.12 10.30 6.33
CA LEU A 311 -3.72 9.26 7.19
C LEU A 311 -3.90 9.69 8.65
N GLN A 312 -3.78 10.99 8.95
CA GLN A 312 -3.83 11.53 10.31
C GLN A 312 -5.23 11.38 10.96
N LYS A 313 -6.29 11.25 10.16
CA LYS A 313 -7.69 11.27 10.61
C LYS A 313 -8.28 9.87 10.74
N VAL A 314 -9.14 9.72 11.74
CA VAL A 314 -9.99 8.55 11.93
C VAL A 314 -11.45 8.97 11.99
N GLU A 315 -12.32 8.18 11.40
CA GLU A 315 -13.77 8.30 11.51
C GLU A 315 -14.27 7.34 12.59
N ILE A 316 -14.93 7.88 13.60
CA ILE A 316 -15.39 7.12 14.75
C ILE A 316 -16.53 6.20 14.32
N THR A 317 -16.36 4.89 14.52
CA THR A 317 -17.40 3.89 14.28
C THR A 317 -18.24 3.65 15.53
N ASN A 318 -17.60 3.64 16.70
CA ASN A 318 -18.26 3.52 17.98
C ASN A 318 -17.66 4.53 18.96
N GLY A 319 -18.50 5.38 19.55
CA GLY A 319 -18.06 6.39 20.52
C GLY A 319 -17.74 5.81 21.91
N GLY A 320 -18.21 4.60 22.21
CA GLY A 320 -18.05 4.01 23.55
C GLY A 320 -18.61 4.92 24.64
N ASP A 321 -17.88 5.03 25.75
CA ASP A 321 -18.20 5.93 26.88
C ASP A 321 -17.49 7.29 26.79
N THR A 322 -16.93 7.62 25.62
CA THR A 322 -16.25 8.91 25.38
C THR A 322 -17.23 10.00 24.95
N THR A 323 -16.73 11.22 24.80
CA THR A 323 -17.50 12.33 24.22
C THR A 323 -17.59 12.30 22.69
N LEU A 324 -16.94 11.34 22.03
CA LEU A 324 -16.85 11.27 20.56
C LEU A 324 -18.11 10.66 19.96
N LEU A 325 -18.56 11.19 18.83
CA LEU A 325 -19.78 10.73 18.16
C LEU A 325 -19.47 9.83 16.95
N PRO A 326 -20.29 8.79 16.69
CA PRO A 326 -20.18 8.01 15.47
C PRO A 326 -20.29 8.88 14.21
N GLY A 327 -19.38 8.69 13.26
CA GLY A 327 -19.25 9.49 12.03
C GLY A 327 -18.44 10.78 12.18
N GLU A 328 -18.01 11.13 13.39
CA GLU A 328 -17.10 12.25 13.61
C GLU A 328 -15.69 11.92 13.11
N GLN A 329 -15.02 12.89 12.47
CA GLN A 329 -13.64 12.75 12.00
C GLN A 329 -12.68 13.52 12.91
N VAL A 330 -11.92 12.78 13.72
CA VAL A 330 -10.95 13.34 14.66
C VAL A 330 -9.53 12.91 14.30
N ASP A 331 -8.52 13.57 14.86
CA ASP A 331 -7.14 13.12 14.72
C ASP A 331 -6.95 11.79 15.47
N PHE A 332 -6.15 10.87 14.91
CA PHE A 332 -5.83 9.61 15.57
C PHE A 332 -5.23 9.80 16.97
N GLU A 333 -4.31 10.77 17.11
CA GLU A 333 -3.71 11.13 18.40
C GLU A 333 -4.76 11.68 19.38
N GLU A 334 -5.76 12.43 18.90
CA GLU A 334 -6.83 13.00 19.75
C GLU A 334 -7.77 11.90 20.26
N MET A 335 -8.15 10.95 19.41
CA MET A 335 -8.91 9.76 19.83
C MET A 335 -8.16 9.00 20.92
N ASN A 336 -6.85 8.78 20.76
CA ASN A 336 -6.01 8.11 21.75
C ASN A 336 -5.88 8.92 23.05
N GLU A 337 -5.75 10.24 22.97
CA GLU A 337 -5.74 11.13 24.14
C GLU A 337 -7.07 11.06 24.91
N VAL A 338 -8.21 11.02 24.22
CA VAL A 338 -9.54 10.90 24.85
C VAL A 338 -9.70 9.52 25.48
N ASN A 339 -9.30 8.46 24.78
CA ASN A 339 -9.35 7.10 25.30
C ASN A 339 -8.44 6.91 26.52
N SER A 340 -7.26 7.54 26.56
CA SER A 340 -6.34 7.44 27.69
C SER A 340 -6.84 8.12 28.98
N LYS A 341 -7.88 8.97 28.89
CA LYS A 341 -8.49 9.65 30.05
C LYS A 341 -9.65 8.86 30.68
N LEU A 342 -10.02 7.73 30.10
CA LEU A 342 -11.11 6.89 30.61
C LEU A 342 -10.69 6.15 31.90
N GLU A 343 -11.66 5.90 32.77
CA GLU A 343 -11.47 5.09 33.97
C GLU A 343 -11.44 3.59 33.63
N GLU A 344 -10.84 2.78 34.51
CA GLU A 344 -10.80 1.32 34.35
C GLU A 344 -12.22 0.74 34.26
N GLY A 345 -12.54 0.07 33.14
CA GLY A 345 -13.84 -0.57 32.89
C GLY A 345 -14.76 0.18 31.92
N MET A 346 -14.40 1.39 31.49
CA MET A 346 -15.12 2.11 30.43
C MET A 346 -14.72 1.62 29.03
N GLN A 347 -15.66 1.71 28.07
CA GLN A 347 -15.42 1.33 26.69
C GLN A 347 -14.73 2.46 25.92
N PRO A 348 -13.54 2.23 25.32
CA PRO A 348 -12.86 3.23 24.50
C PRO A 348 -13.61 3.47 23.19
N ALA A 349 -13.40 4.64 22.61
CA ALA A 349 -13.85 4.93 21.26
C ALA A 349 -13.05 4.13 20.24
N GLU A 350 -13.76 3.58 19.26
CA GLU A 350 -13.19 2.87 18.11
C GLU A 350 -13.46 3.65 16.83
N GLY A 351 -12.46 3.75 15.97
CA GLY A 351 -12.55 4.45 14.69
C GLY A 351 -11.77 3.76 13.59
N LYS A 352 -12.19 4.00 12.35
CA LYS A 352 -11.51 3.54 11.14
C LYS A 352 -10.65 4.65 10.55
N PRO A 353 -9.42 4.37 10.11
CA PRO A 353 -8.59 5.37 9.43
C PRO A 353 -9.27 5.84 8.14
N VAL A 354 -9.14 7.14 7.86
CA VAL A 354 -9.68 7.75 6.64
C VAL A 354 -8.54 8.38 5.86
N LEU A 355 -8.45 8.02 4.58
CA LEU A 355 -7.52 8.65 3.66
C LEU A 355 -8.07 9.99 3.16
N LEU A 356 -7.34 11.07 3.41
CA LEU A 356 -7.69 12.41 2.93
C LEU A 356 -6.60 12.94 1.98
N GLY A 357 -7.02 13.60 0.91
CA GLY A 357 -6.11 14.36 0.05
C GLY A 357 -5.46 15.52 0.80
N ILE A 358 -4.24 15.91 0.42
CA ILE A 358 -3.46 16.95 1.12
C ILE A 358 -4.20 18.29 1.27
N THR A 359 -5.03 18.68 0.28
CA THR A 359 -5.84 19.91 0.37
C THR A 359 -6.89 19.80 1.47
N LYS A 360 -7.61 18.66 1.54
CA LYS A 360 -8.65 18.44 2.55
C LYS A 360 -8.05 18.24 3.95
N ALA A 361 -6.95 17.49 4.05
CA ALA A 361 -6.22 17.31 5.30
C ALA A 361 -5.71 18.65 5.85
N SER A 362 -5.19 19.53 5.00
CA SER A 362 -4.67 20.86 5.41
C SER A 362 -5.76 21.79 5.94
N LEU A 363 -6.98 21.70 5.40
CA LEU A 363 -8.14 22.48 5.86
C LEU A 363 -8.71 21.98 7.19
N GLN A 364 -8.50 20.71 7.53
CA GLN A 364 -9.01 20.05 8.72
C GLN A 364 -7.95 19.90 9.83
N THR A 365 -6.90 20.73 9.80
CA THR A 365 -5.88 20.77 10.86
C THR A 365 -6.45 21.31 12.17
N ARG A 366 -5.83 20.95 13.30
CA ARG A 366 -6.25 21.41 14.65
C ARG A 366 -6.21 22.94 14.79
N SER A 367 -5.23 23.55 14.14
CA SER A 367 -5.02 24.99 14.18
C SER A 367 -5.82 25.69 13.09
N PHE A 368 -6.84 26.42 13.52
CA PHE A 368 -7.66 27.19 12.59
C PHE A 368 -6.86 28.37 12.01
N ILE A 369 -5.81 28.85 12.70
CA ILE A 369 -4.93 29.92 12.20
C ILE A 369 -4.14 29.42 10.99
N SER A 370 -3.56 28.22 11.09
CA SER A 370 -2.83 27.58 9.99
C SER A 370 -3.76 27.18 8.86
N ALA A 371 -4.92 26.58 9.16
CA ALA A 371 -5.93 26.25 8.14
C ALA A 371 -6.41 27.50 7.38
N ALA A 372 -6.71 28.59 8.08
CA ALA A 372 -7.18 29.85 7.48
C ALA A 372 -6.13 30.51 6.58
N SER A 373 -4.84 30.27 6.83
CA SER A 373 -3.71 30.74 6.01
C SER A 373 -3.53 29.95 4.70
N PHE A 374 -4.11 28.76 4.59
CA PHE A 374 -3.96 27.91 3.42
C PHE A 374 -4.98 28.27 2.33
N GLN A 375 -6.27 28.01 2.57
CA GLN A 375 -7.38 28.27 1.64
C GLN A 375 -8.69 28.47 2.42
N GLU A 376 -9.74 28.94 1.72
CA GLU A 376 -11.12 29.01 2.23
C GLU A 376 -11.26 29.75 3.58
N THR A 377 -10.48 30.83 3.76
CA THR A 377 -10.33 31.60 5.00
C THR A 377 -11.65 31.97 5.66
N THR A 378 -12.65 32.44 4.89
CA THR A 378 -13.97 32.79 5.42
C THR A 378 -14.65 31.60 6.07
N ARG A 379 -14.66 30.43 5.41
CA ARG A 379 -15.31 29.23 5.93
C ARG A 379 -14.64 28.75 7.21
N VAL A 380 -13.31 28.73 7.24
CA VAL A 380 -12.52 28.30 8.40
C VAL A 380 -12.77 29.21 9.61
N LEU A 381 -12.73 30.53 9.41
CA LEU A 381 -12.95 31.49 10.50
C LEU A 381 -14.39 31.50 11.01
N THR A 382 -15.38 31.35 10.13
CA THR A 382 -16.78 31.23 10.55
C THR A 382 -16.98 29.98 11.40
N GLN A 383 -16.45 28.83 10.98
CA GLN A 383 -16.56 27.59 11.76
C GLN A 383 -15.88 27.73 13.12
N ALA A 384 -14.66 28.26 13.15
CA ALA A 384 -13.92 28.48 14.40
C ALA A 384 -14.64 29.44 15.36
N ALA A 385 -15.31 30.47 14.83
CA ALA A 385 -16.11 31.41 15.62
C ALA A 385 -17.37 30.76 16.20
N VAL A 386 -18.07 29.93 15.42
CA VAL A 386 -19.27 29.20 15.87
C VAL A 386 -18.91 28.18 16.96
N GLU A 387 -17.79 27.48 16.81
CA GLU A 387 -17.30 26.49 17.78
C GLU A 387 -16.61 27.12 19.00
N GLY A 388 -16.26 28.41 18.95
CA GLY A 388 -15.45 29.06 19.97
C GLY A 388 -14.04 28.44 20.10
N LYS A 389 -13.46 27.98 18.99
CA LYS A 389 -12.18 27.27 18.96
C LYS A 389 -11.04 28.11 19.54
N LYS A 390 -10.16 27.46 20.30
CA LYS A 390 -8.93 28.03 20.85
C LYS A 390 -7.72 27.36 20.21
N ASP A 391 -6.77 28.15 19.74
CA ASP A 391 -5.54 27.66 19.13
C ASP A 391 -4.44 27.49 20.18
N SER A 392 -3.79 26.33 20.20
CA SER A 392 -2.70 26.00 21.13
C SER A 392 -1.32 26.40 20.62
N LEU A 393 -1.20 26.90 19.38
CA LEU A 393 0.06 27.37 18.78
C LEU A 393 1.18 26.32 18.82
N ILE A 394 0.84 25.05 18.56
CA ILE A 394 1.80 23.94 18.58
C ILE A 394 2.59 23.84 17.27
N GLY A 395 2.07 24.37 16.17
CA GLY A 395 2.68 24.26 14.85
C GLY A 395 3.65 25.38 14.51
N LEU A 396 4.21 25.29 13.31
CA LEU A 396 5.17 26.28 12.79
C LEU A 396 4.47 27.56 12.31
N LYS A 397 3.39 27.41 11.53
CA LYS A 397 2.74 28.53 10.83
C LYS A 397 2.06 29.51 11.80
N GLU A 398 1.43 29.00 12.85
CA GLU A 398 0.73 29.84 13.83
C GLU A 398 1.70 30.73 14.58
N ASN A 399 2.84 30.17 15.00
CA ASN A 399 3.88 30.93 15.70
C ASN A 399 4.50 31.99 14.79
N VAL A 400 4.71 31.69 13.51
CA VAL A 400 5.18 32.69 12.54
C VAL A 400 4.17 33.84 12.40
N ILE A 401 2.87 33.52 12.23
CA ILE A 401 1.81 34.53 12.04
C ILE A 401 1.67 35.43 13.29
N VAL A 402 1.79 34.85 14.48
CA VAL A 402 1.66 35.57 15.77
C VAL A 402 2.97 36.26 16.19
N GLY A 403 4.09 35.98 15.53
CA GLY A 403 5.41 36.55 15.85
C GLY A 403 6.09 35.91 17.07
N ARG A 404 5.77 34.65 17.38
CA ARG A 404 6.44 33.85 18.43
C ARG A 404 7.54 32.97 17.85
N LEU A 405 8.43 32.48 18.72
CA LEU A 405 9.43 31.49 18.34
C LEU A 405 8.74 30.21 17.84
N ILE A 406 9.18 29.71 16.69
CA ILE A 406 8.68 28.45 16.14
C ILE A 406 9.10 27.26 17.01
N PRO A 407 8.28 26.22 17.15
CA PRO A 407 8.57 25.05 17.97
C PRO A 407 9.50 24.05 17.27
N ALA A 408 10.50 24.54 16.53
CA ALA A 408 11.53 23.74 15.87
C ALA A 408 12.91 24.40 16.04
N GLY A 409 13.97 23.60 15.94
CA GLY A 409 15.35 24.06 16.10
C GLY A 409 15.58 24.73 17.47
N THR A 410 16.12 25.94 17.46
CA THR A 410 16.41 26.74 18.68
C THR A 410 15.15 27.06 19.49
N GLY A 411 14.01 27.28 18.81
CA GLY A 411 12.75 27.57 19.48
C GLY A 411 12.16 26.37 20.21
N ALA A 412 12.39 25.14 19.72
CA ALA A 412 12.02 23.92 20.46
C ALA A 412 12.83 23.77 21.75
N GLY A 413 14.14 24.03 21.70
CA GLY A 413 15.00 24.01 22.89
C GLY A 413 14.55 25.04 23.94
N MET A 414 14.28 26.27 23.51
CA MET A 414 13.78 27.33 24.40
C MET A 414 12.41 27.01 24.99
N ASN A 415 11.49 26.43 24.22
CA ASN A 415 10.19 26.00 24.72
C ASN A 415 10.32 24.88 25.76
N ARG A 416 11.18 23.89 25.53
CA ARG A 416 11.45 22.83 26.52
C ARG A 416 11.98 23.41 27.83
N LEU A 417 12.95 24.32 27.75
CA LEU A 417 13.48 25.03 28.92
C LEU A 417 12.41 25.83 29.64
N ARG A 418 11.54 26.52 28.89
CA ARG A 418 10.44 27.32 29.46
C ARG A 418 9.40 26.45 30.16
N VAL A 419 9.03 25.30 29.58
CA VAL A 419 8.12 24.34 30.19
C VAL A 419 8.75 23.72 31.45
N ALA A 420 10.04 23.36 31.40
CA ALA A 420 10.77 22.84 32.55
C ALA A 420 10.89 23.88 33.69
N ALA A 421 11.19 25.14 33.36
CA ALA A 421 11.22 26.23 34.34
C ALA A 421 9.83 26.48 34.94
N SER A 422 8.79 26.54 34.10
CA SER A 422 7.42 26.78 34.57
C SER A 422 6.87 25.65 35.43
N SER A 423 7.21 24.40 35.14
CA SER A 423 6.81 23.24 35.95
C SER A 423 7.53 23.22 37.30
N ARG A 424 8.83 23.57 37.32
CA ARG A 424 9.60 23.75 38.56
C ARG A 424 9.02 24.89 39.43
N ASP A 425 8.71 26.03 38.83
CA ASP A 425 8.08 27.15 39.53
C ASP A 425 6.70 26.80 40.09
N ALA A 426 5.91 26.01 39.34
CA ALA A 426 4.61 25.53 39.80
C ALA A 426 4.74 24.55 40.97
N ALA A 427 5.70 23.62 40.91
CA ALA A 427 5.99 22.69 41.98
C ALA A 427 6.46 23.41 43.26
N LEU A 428 7.35 24.40 43.12
CA LEU A 428 7.79 25.27 44.21
C LEU A 428 6.61 26.05 44.82
N ARG A 429 5.74 26.66 44.00
CA ARG A 429 4.55 27.34 44.54
C ARG A 429 3.59 26.39 45.25
N ALA A 430 3.44 25.16 44.76
CA ALA A 430 2.61 24.15 45.41
C ALA A 430 3.21 23.70 46.75
N SER A 431 4.54 23.53 46.82
CA SER A 431 5.22 23.21 48.09
C SER A 431 5.14 24.37 49.09
N TYR A 432 5.37 25.60 48.65
CA TYR A 432 5.19 26.79 49.50
C TYR A 432 3.75 26.94 49.99
N ARG A 433 2.74 26.66 49.15
CA ARG A 433 1.33 26.69 49.58
C ARG A 433 1.03 25.64 50.64
N LYS A 434 1.50 24.39 50.46
CA LYS A 434 1.38 23.35 51.49
C LYS A 434 2.07 23.74 52.79
N LEU A 435 3.26 24.34 52.70
CA LEU A 435 4.00 24.83 53.86
C LEU A 435 3.23 25.96 54.57
N GLN A 436 2.64 26.87 53.81
CA GLN A 436 1.86 27.98 54.34
C GLN A 436 0.52 27.52 54.97
N GLU A 437 -0.11 26.49 54.41
CA GLU A 437 -1.27 25.81 55.02
C GLU A 437 -0.89 25.13 56.34
N SER A 438 0.30 24.51 56.44
CA SER A 438 0.81 23.95 57.71
C SER A 438 1.22 25.00 58.75
N LEU A 439 1.41 26.26 58.34
CA LEU A 439 1.75 27.40 59.21
C LEU A 439 0.52 28.16 59.73
N ILE A 440 -0.70 27.78 59.31
CA ILE A 440 -1.94 28.27 59.92
C ILE A 440 -1.97 27.74 61.35
N ALA A 441 -2.02 28.66 62.32
CA ALA A 441 -1.78 28.37 63.73
C ALA A 441 -2.59 27.15 64.24
N PRO A 442 -1.92 26.12 64.80
CA PRO A 442 -2.61 24.97 65.38
C PRO A 442 -3.52 25.43 66.52
N ALA A 443 -4.77 24.95 66.53
CA ALA A 443 -5.73 25.32 67.58
C ALA A 443 -5.54 24.49 68.86
N SER A 444 -4.67 23.47 68.81
CA SER A 444 -4.40 22.54 69.91
C SER A 444 -2.92 22.14 70.02
N ALA A 445 -2.47 21.85 71.24
CA ALA A 445 -1.09 21.46 71.56
C ALA A 445 -0.64 20.15 70.86
N ALA A 446 -1.57 19.31 70.40
CA ALA A 446 -1.27 18.08 69.66
C ALA A 446 -0.90 18.37 68.19
N GLU A 447 -1.52 19.38 67.59
CA GLU A 447 -1.21 19.83 66.23
C GLU A 447 0.12 20.60 66.19
N GLU A 448 0.46 21.30 67.28
CA GLU A 448 1.72 22.02 67.45
C GLU A 448 2.93 21.05 67.52
N HIS A 449 2.80 19.93 68.23
CA HIS A 449 3.83 18.89 68.29
C HIS A 449 4.02 18.13 66.96
N ALA A 450 2.93 17.95 66.20
CA ALA A 450 3.00 17.34 64.86
C ALA A 450 3.67 18.27 63.84
N ALA A 451 3.49 19.59 63.97
CA ALA A 451 4.14 20.59 63.13
C ALA A 451 5.65 20.73 63.43
N GLU A 452 6.09 20.62 64.69
CA GLU A 452 7.51 20.61 65.06
C GLU A 452 8.28 19.41 64.48
N LEU A 453 7.65 18.25 64.41
CA LEU A 453 8.25 17.02 63.87
C LEU A 453 8.45 17.05 62.35
N ALA A 454 7.89 18.04 61.65
CA ALA A 454 7.87 18.15 60.19
C ALA A 454 8.94 19.08 59.56
N GLN A 455 9.88 19.64 60.33
CA GLN A 455 10.96 20.49 59.77
C GLN A 455 12.02 19.64 59.05
N GLY A 456 12.56 19.96 57.85
CA GLY A 456 12.37 21.05 56.89
C GLY A 456 12.80 20.61 55.46
N PRO A 457 12.85 21.51 54.46
CA PRO A 457 12.92 21.19 53.03
C PRO A 457 14.22 20.51 52.54
N GLU A 458 15.26 20.46 53.38
CA GLU A 458 16.52 19.79 53.04
C GLU A 458 16.40 18.26 53.01
N ALA A 459 15.45 17.69 53.75
CA ALA A 459 15.24 16.23 53.80
C ALA A 459 14.33 15.68 52.69
N ALA A 460 13.66 16.55 51.92
CA ALA A 460 12.71 16.18 50.87
C ALA A 460 13.28 16.26 49.45
N ILE A 461 14.58 16.54 49.30
CA ILE A 461 15.32 16.34 48.05
C ILE A 461 15.92 14.93 48.16
N GLY A 462 15.15 13.92 47.73
CA GLY A 462 15.72 12.60 47.45
C GLY A 462 16.79 12.70 46.36
N ASP A 463 17.69 11.72 46.32
CA ASP A 463 18.90 11.69 45.49
C ASP A 463 18.71 12.30 44.10
N ASP A 464 19.55 13.29 43.82
CA ASP A 464 19.69 13.98 42.56
C ASP A 464 20.07 13.00 41.43
N PRO A 465 19.24 12.80 40.38
CA PRO A 465 19.61 11.97 39.24
C PRO A 465 20.74 12.58 38.37
N LEU A 466 21.24 13.77 38.70
CA LEU A 466 22.42 14.41 38.10
C LEU A 466 23.66 14.40 39.00
N ALA A 467 23.59 13.92 40.26
CA ALA A 467 24.77 13.73 41.09
C ALA A 467 25.69 12.59 40.59
N ALA A 468 25.25 11.81 39.60
CA ALA A 468 26.04 10.80 38.90
C ALA A 468 26.63 11.29 37.56
N VAL A 469 26.71 12.60 37.34
CA VAL A 469 27.53 13.16 36.25
C VAL A 469 28.64 14.01 36.89
N GLU A 470 29.64 13.32 37.43
CA GLU A 470 30.96 13.91 37.57
C GLU A 470 31.43 14.34 36.18
N GLY A 471 31.59 15.64 35.99
CA GLY A 471 32.30 16.14 34.83
C GLY A 471 33.76 15.69 34.95
N GLU A 472 34.20 14.80 34.07
CA GLU A 472 35.63 14.63 33.79
C GLU A 472 36.13 15.93 33.13
N THR A 473 36.40 16.95 33.94
CA THR A 473 37.21 18.10 33.52
C THR A 473 38.67 17.78 33.79
N HIS A 474 39.29 17.11 32.83
CA HIS A 474 40.74 17.17 32.62
C HIS A 474 40.99 17.64 31.19
N GLY A 475 40.94 18.95 31.01
CA GLY A 475 41.51 19.64 29.86
C GLY A 475 42.15 20.92 30.38
N LEU A 476 43.47 20.93 30.53
CA LEU A 476 44.21 22.15 30.79
C LEU A 476 44.42 22.86 29.44
N ASP A 477 44.63 24.17 29.44
CA ASP A 477 44.97 24.95 28.24
C ASP A 477 46.25 24.45 27.52
N ALA A 478 47.01 23.54 28.14
CA ALA A 478 48.15 22.84 27.54
C ALA A 478 47.76 21.70 26.58
N ASP A 479 46.49 21.26 26.57
CA ASP A 479 45.98 20.17 25.72
C ASP A 479 45.41 20.67 24.38
N ALA A 480 45.34 21.99 24.18
CA ALA A 480 45.01 22.57 22.89
C ALA A 480 46.27 22.56 22.00
N GLY A 481 46.31 21.66 21.02
CA GLY A 481 47.40 21.57 20.06
C GLY A 481 47.66 22.88 19.29
N ASP A 482 48.84 22.97 18.67
CA ASP A 482 49.44 24.13 17.98
C ASP A 482 48.67 24.72 16.77
N TYR A 483 47.34 24.62 16.71
CA TYR A 483 46.54 25.15 15.60
C TYR A 483 45.99 26.58 15.83
N LEU A 484 46.28 27.20 16.98
CA LEU A 484 45.83 28.58 17.30
C LEU A 484 46.92 29.65 17.21
N ILE A 485 48.16 29.30 16.83
CA ILE A 485 49.22 30.28 16.59
C ILE A 485 49.75 30.12 15.16
N LYS A 486 48.99 30.67 14.21
CA LYS A 486 49.51 31.25 12.96
C LYS A 486 48.39 32.11 12.37
N GLY A 487 48.36 33.35 12.82
CA GLY A 487 47.72 34.42 12.08
C GLY A 487 48.49 34.64 10.78
N ASP A 488 47.74 35.04 9.76
CA ASP A 488 48.23 35.57 8.50
C ASP A 488 49.35 36.59 8.74
N ASP A 489 50.52 36.30 8.20
CA ASP A 489 51.45 37.31 7.71
C ASP A 489 52.29 36.70 6.57
N GLU A 490 52.21 37.38 5.42
CA GLU A 490 53.09 37.36 4.26
C GLU A 490 52.82 36.42 3.05
N ALA A 491 52.55 37.12 1.92
CA ALA A 491 52.73 36.82 0.50
C ALA A 491 51.53 36.30 -0.32
#